data_AF-S4NQB6-F1
#
_entry.id   AF-S4NQB6-F1
#
_cell.length_a   1.000
_cell.length_b   1.000
_cell.length_c   1.000
_cell.angle_alpha   90.00
_cell.angle_beta   90.00
_cell.angle_gamma   90.00
#
_symmetry.space_group_name_H-M   'P 1'
#
loop_
_entity.id
_entity.type
_entity.pdbx_description
1 polymer ?
#
loop_
_entity_poly.entity_id
_entity_poly.type
_entity_poly.pdbx_seq_one_letter_code
_entity_poly.pdbx_strand_id
1 'polypeptide(L)' 'MAKDTHLKHRYLEEAIMNLDTSNPMTREHLPGVVRELQKQIVAFLGNNSGHALSRQFRMLLMATEALVKSTA' A
#
# COMPACT_ATOMS: atom_id res chain seq x y z
N MET A 1 -7.31 -18.18 -7.21
CA MET A 1 -7.64 -17.53 -5.92
C MET A 1 -7.72 -16.00 -6.07
N ALA A 2 -8.68 -15.50 -6.85
CA ALA A 2 -8.90 -14.06 -7.10
C ALA A 2 -10.14 -13.52 -6.39
N LYS A 3 -10.69 -14.25 -5.41
CA LYS A 3 -12.06 -14.00 -4.91
C LYS A 3 -12.23 -12.70 -4.14
N ASP A 4 -11.17 -12.04 -3.69
CA ASP A 4 -11.30 -10.89 -2.78
C ASP A 4 -10.31 -9.75 -3.07
N THR A 5 -9.80 -9.63 -4.31
CA THR A 5 -8.81 -8.58 -4.63
C THR A 5 -9.34 -7.17 -4.33
N HIS A 6 -10.62 -6.91 -4.60
CA HIS A 6 -11.26 -5.65 -4.28
C HIS A 6 -11.37 -5.41 -2.77
N LEU A 7 -11.75 -6.43 -2.01
CA LEU A 7 -11.83 -6.33 -0.55
C LEU A 7 -10.45 -6.06 0.05
N LYS A 8 -9.44 -6.83 -0.36
CA LYS A 8 -8.05 -6.66 0.09
C LYS A 8 -7.51 -5.27 -0.25
N HIS A 9 -7.78 -4.78 -1.46
CA HIS A 9 -7.40 -3.41 -1.86
C HIS A 9 -8.01 -2.37 -0.91
N ARG A 10 -9.31 -2.47 -0.62
CA ARG A 10 -10.00 -1.55 0.30
C ARG A 10 -9.41 -1.58 1.72
N TYR A 11 -9.11 -2.77 2.25
CA TYR A 11 -8.44 -2.90 3.56
C TYR A 11 -7.06 -2.22 3.57
N LEU A 12 -6.27 -2.39 2.51
CA LEU A 12 -4.96 -1.74 2.41
C LEU A 12 -5.09 -0.22 2.32
N GLU A 13 -6.06 0.27 1.55
CA GLU A 13 -6.34 1.71 1.45
C GLU A 13 -6.76 2.31 2.78
N GLU A 14 -7.74 1.70 3.47
CA GLU A 14 -8.20 2.16 4.77
C GLU A 14 -7.07 2.10 5.82
N ALA A 15 -6.24 1.05 5.82
CA ALA A 15 -5.11 0.93 6.73
C ALA A 15 -4.05 2.02 6.50
N ILE A 16 -3.70 2.32 5.25
CA ILE A 16 -2.71 3.36 4.91
C ILE A 16 -3.23 4.75 5.27
N MET A 17 -4.51 5.04 5.01
CA MET A 17 -5.10 6.35 5.28
C MET A 17 -5.28 6.66 6.77
N ASN A 18 -5.41 5.63 7.60
CA ASN A 18 -5.67 5.77 9.04
C ASN A 18 -4.47 5.39 9.93
N LEU A 19 -3.29 5.23 9.33
CA LEU A 19 -2.11 4.82 10.09
C LEU A 19 -1.65 5.94 11.04
N ASP A 20 -1.56 5.65 12.33
CA ASP A 20 -1.07 6.59 13.33
C ASP A 20 0.46 6.68 13.30
N THR A 21 0.98 7.72 12.66
CA THR A 21 2.40 8.02 12.57
C THR A 21 2.95 8.76 13.80
N SER A 22 2.12 9.09 14.79
CA SER A 22 2.60 9.67 16.06
C SER A 22 3.12 8.60 17.02
N ASN A 23 2.63 7.36 16.90
CA ASN A 23 3.07 6.23 17.71
C ASN A 23 4.54 5.85 17.43
N PRO A 24 5.43 5.82 18.45
CA PRO A 24 6.85 5.51 18.27
C PRO A 24 7.13 4.13 17.65
N MET A 25 6.38 3.09 18.04
CA MET A 25 6.54 1.74 17.50
C MET A 25 6.10 1.67 16.04
N THR A 26 5.00 2.38 15.69
CA THR A 26 4.58 2.48 14.29
C THR A 26 5.65 3.17 13.46
N ARG A 27 6.21 4.30 13.91
CA ARG A 27 7.26 5.02 13.19
C ARG A 27 8.51 4.18 12.95
N GLU A 28 8.91 3.38 13.93
CA GLU A 28 10.08 2.50 13.82
C GLU A 28 9.91 1.46 12.71
N HIS A 29 8.74 0.84 12.62
CA HIS A 29 8.50 -0.28 11.69
C HIS A 29 7.92 0.16 10.33
N LEU A 30 7.26 1.32 10.26
CA LEU A 30 6.54 1.80 9.09
C LEU A 30 7.39 1.80 7.82
N PRO A 31 8.62 2.35 7.78
CA PRO A 31 9.41 2.36 6.54
C PRO A 31 9.67 0.95 6.00
N GLY A 32 9.91 -0.03 6.88
CA GLY A 32 10.14 -1.42 6.48
C GLY A 32 8.88 -2.07 5.89
N VAL A 33 7.77 -1.98 6.61
CA VAL A 33 6.49 -2.58 6.21
C VAL A 33 5.95 -1.94 4.93
N VAL A 34 5.98 -0.61 4.84
CA VAL A 34 5.43 0.12 3.69
C VAL A 34 6.27 -0.09 2.44
N ARG A 35 7.61 -0.15 2.54
CA ARG A 35 8.47 -0.49 1.38
C ARG A 35 8.21 -1.90 0.85
N GLU A 36 7.94 -2.86 1.74
CA GLU A 36 7.60 -4.21 1.30
C GLU A 36 6.23 -4.25 0.61
N LEU A 37 5.25 -3.51 1.13
CA LEU A 37 3.96 -3.32 0.47
C LEU A 37 4.12 -2.70 -0.94
N GLN A 38 4.97 -1.68 -1.08
CA GLN A 38 5.26 -1.06 -2.39
C GLN A 38 5.77 -2.10 -3.41
N LYS A 39 6.73 -2.94 -3.02
CA LYS A 39 7.24 -4.02 -3.89
C LYS A 39 6.13 -4.98 -4.32
N GLN A 40 5.26 -5.38 -3.38
CA GLN A 40 4.15 -6.28 -3.69
C GLN A 40 3.13 -5.64 -4.64
N ILE A 41 2.85 -4.34 -4.48
CA ILE A 41 1.97 -3.60 -5.40
C ILE A 41 2.59 -3.52 -6.81
N VAL A 42 3.88 -3.21 -6.92
CA VAL A 42 4.60 -3.16 -8.20
C VAL A 42 4.59 -4.54 -8.87
N ALA A 43 4.88 -5.61 -8.13
CA ALA A 43 4.83 -6.97 -8.64
C ALA A 43 3.42 -7.36 -9.12
N PHE A 44 2.38 -6.99 -8.37
CA PHE A 44 0.99 -7.22 -8.77
C PHE A 44 0.65 -6.50 -10.08
N LEU A 45 1.01 -5.21 -10.19
CA LEU A 45 0.76 -4.40 -11.39
C LEU A 45 1.53 -4.93 -12.61
N GLY A 46 2.75 -5.42 -12.42
CA GLY A 46 3.55 -6.03 -13.49
C GLY A 46 2.98 -7.36 -13.98
N ASN A 47 2.52 -8.21 -13.06
CA ASN A 47 1.97 -9.54 -13.39
C ASN A 47 0.53 -9.50 -13.92
N ASN A 48 -0.21 -8.40 -13.71
CA ASN A 48 -1.63 -8.29 -14.04
C ASN A 48 -1.92 -7.03 -14.87
N SER A 49 -1.26 -6.92 -16.04
CA SER A 49 -1.52 -5.83 -16.98
C SER A 49 -3.00 -5.85 -17.41
N GLY A 50 -3.68 -4.71 -17.26
CA GLY A 50 -5.11 -4.58 -17.58
C GLY A 50 -6.10 -5.01 -16.49
N HIS A 51 -5.64 -5.37 -15.27
CA HIS A 51 -6.56 -5.66 -14.17
C HIS A 51 -7.46 -4.46 -13.83
N ALA A 52 -8.73 -4.70 -13.49
CA ALA A 52 -9.73 -3.66 -13.23
C ALA A 52 -9.33 -2.69 -12.10
N LEU A 53 -8.49 -3.15 -11.16
CA LEU A 53 -8.00 -2.36 -10.03
C LEU A 53 -6.63 -1.70 -10.25
N SER A 54 -6.04 -1.80 -11.45
CA SER A 54 -4.68 -1.31 -11.69
C SER A 54 -4.51 0.18 -11.41
N ARG A 55 -5.53 1.00 -11.67
CA ARG A 55 -5.50 2.43 -11.34
C ARG A 55 -5.48 2.64 -9.82
N GLN A 56 -6.31 1.92 -9.09
CA GLN A 56 -6.45 2.02 -7.63
C GLN A 56 -5.17 1.55 -6.93
N PHE A 57 -4.53 0.49 -7.42
CA PHE A 57 -3.22 0.06 -6.92
C PHE A 57 -2.10 1.08 -7.20
N ARG A 58 -2.12 1.79 -8.34
CA ARG A 58 -1.18 2.89 -8.58
C ARG A 58 -1.42 4.08 -7.64
N MET A 59 -2.68 4.40 -7.34
CA MET A 59 -3.00 5.44 -6.35
C MET A 59 -2.54 5.05 -4.94
N LEU A 60 -2.77 3.80 -4.56
CA LEU A 60 -2.28 3.25 -3.29
C LEU A 60 -0.74 3.31 -3.22
N LEU A 61 -0.04 2.97 -4.31
CA LEU A 61 1.41 3.11 -4.40
C LEU A 61 1.87 4.54 -4.11
N MET A 62 1.26 5.55 -4.76
CA MET A 62 1.59 6.95 -4.50
C MET A 62 1.32 7.37 -3.05
N ALA A 63 0.21 6.92 -2.45
CA ALA A 63 -0.10 7.19 -1.05
C ALA A 63 0.97 6.61 -0.11
N THR A 64 1.43 5.37 -0.38
CA THR A 64 2.51 4.76 0.39
C THR A 64 3.85 5.48 0.24
N GLU A 65 4.16 6.01 -0.95
CA GLU A 65 5.36 6.80 -1.18
C GLU A 65 5.34 8.13 -0.40
N ALA A 66 4.18 8.80 -0.37
CA ALA A 66 3.98 10.01 0.41
C ALA A 66 4.13 9.73 1.91
N LEU A 67 3.58 8.60 2.39
CA LEU A 67 3.67 8.18 3.79
C LEU A 67 5.11 7.90 4.23
N VAL A 68 5.90 7.19 3.41
CA VAL A 68 7.32 6.96 3.74
C VAL A 68 8.09 8.27 3.78
N LYS A 69 7.85 9.17 2.82
CA LYS A 69 8.52 10.49 2.77
C LYS A 69 8.17 11.39 3.95
N SER A 70 6.96 11.34 4.49
CA SER A 70 6.57 12.15 5.64
C SER A 70 7.12 11.61 6.97
N THR A 71 7.52 10.34 7.01
CA THR A 71 8.05 9.67 8.20
C THR A 71 9.58 9.61 8.26
N ALA A 72 10.25 9.93 7.15
CA ALA A 72 11.71 10.06 7.04
C ALA A 72 12.17 11.45 7.47
#